data_AF-A0A937HU55-F1
#
_entry.id   AF-A0A937HU55-F1
#
_cell.length_a   1.000
_cell.length_b   1.000
_cell.length_c   1.000
_cell.angle_alpha   90.00
_cell.angle_beta   90.00
_cell.angle_gamma   90.00
#
_symmetry.space_group_name_H-M   'P 1'
#
loop_
_entity.id
_entity.type
_entity.pdbx_description
1 polymer ?
#
loop_
_entity_poly.entity_id
_entity_poly.type
_entity_poly.pdbx_seq_one_letter_code
_entity_poly.pdbx_strand_id
1 'polypeptide(L)'
;SELFVEAAQSLGAGPVWILRRYLFRNVITSVPVLLTLNAADAVLVLGGLGFLGLGLPETVPEWGGDLNLALAAVPTGVWWTALFPGLAMFILVLGLSFLGEGIEAWVSGGEARPASD
;
A
#
# COMPACT_ATOMS: atom_id res chain seq x y z
N SER A 1 -16.12 -22.57 -15.09
CA SER A 1 -16.78 -21.52 -14.28
C SER A 1 -18.28 -21.73 -14.16
N GLU A 2 -18.96 -22.22 -15.20
CA GLU A 2 -20.42 -22.46 -15.19
C GLU A 2 -20.85 -23.64 -14.31
N LEU A 3 -20.07 -24.74 -14.28
CA LEU A 3 -20.35 -25.93 -13.45
C LEU A 3 -20.42 -25.66 -11.93
N PHE A 4 -19.71 -24.65 -11.41
CA PHE A 4 -19.75 -24.30 -9.99
C PHE A 4 -21.00 -23.50 -9.61
N VAL A 5 -21.61 -22.82 -10.56
CA VAL A 5 -22.83 -22.01 -10.35
C VAL A 5 -24.06 -22.92 -10.37
N GLU A 6 -24.09 -23.94 -11.23
CA GLU A 6 -25.19 -24.93 -11.29
C GLU A 6 -25.21 -25.87 -10.08
N ALA A 7 -24.05 -26.36 -9.62
CA ALA A 7 -23.96 -27.23 -8.45
C ALA A 7 -24.34 -26.51 -7.14
N ALA A 8 -24.13 -25.20 -7.07
CA ALA A 8 -24.48 -24.37 -5.92
C ALA A 8 -26.00 -24.16 -5.77
N GLN A 9 -26.73 -24.07 -6.88
CA GLN A 9 -28.20 -23.89 -6.84
C GLN A 9 -28.95 -25.15 -6.39
N SER A 10 -28.43 -26.35 -6.66
CA SER A 10 -29.09 -27.61 -6.28
C SER A 10 -29.00 -27.93 -4.77
N LEU A 11 -28.16 -27.23 -4.02
CA LEU A 11 -27.91 -27.43 -2.58
C LEU A 11 -28.69 -26.47 -1.66
N GLY A 12 -29.53 -25.58 -2.20
CA GLY A 12 -30.39 -24.69 -1.39
C GLY A 12 -29.67 -23.60 -0.59
N ALA A 13 -28.34 -23.44 -0.75
CA ALA A 13 -27.57 -22.34 -0.20
C ALA A 13 -27.49 -21.22 -1.25
N GLY A 14 -28.07 -20.05 -0.93
CA GLY A 14 -28.15 -18.93 -1.89
C GLY A 14 -26.78 -18.54 -2.45
N PRO A 15 -26.67 -18.23 -3.76
CA PRO A 15 -25.40 -17.86 -4.43
C PRO A 15 -24.67 -16.69 -3.74
N VAL A 16 -25.41 -15.82 -3.05
CA VAL A 16 -24.89 -14.73 -2.23
C VAL A 16 -24.07 -15.23 -1.04
N TRP A 17 -24.44 -16.36 -0.40
CA TRP A 17 -23.69 -16.92 0.73
C TRP A 17 -22.35 -17.53 0.27
N ILE A 18 -22.35 -18.20 -0.88
CA ILE A 18 -21.14 -18.81 -1.47
C ILE A 18 -20.19 -17.71 -1.97
N LEU A 19 -20.69 -16.70 -2.70
CA LEU A 19 -19.90 -15.52 -3.07
C LEU A 19 -19.30 -14.84 -1.82
N ARG A 20 -20.12 -14.58 -0.80
CA ARG A 20 -19.67 -13.91 0.43
C ARG A 20 -18.82 -14.79 1.35
N ARG A 21 -18.71 -16.10 1.11
CA ARG A 21 -17.81 -16.99 1.88
C ARG A 21 -16.48 -17.19 1.16
N TYR A 22 -16.52 -17.34 -0.17
CA TYR A 22 -15.34 -17.59 -1.00
C TYR A 22 -14.63 -16.30 -1.44
N LEU A 23 -15.34 -15.30 -1.98
CA LEU A 23 -14.71 -14.02 -2.34
C LEU A 23 -14.27 -13.25 -1.10
N PHE A 24 -15.05 -13.28 -0.03
CA PHE A 24 -14.76 -12.50 1.17
C PHE A 24 -13.50 -12.98 1.89
N ARG A 25 -13.23 -14.29 1.91
CA ARG A 25 -11.98 -14.83 2.46
C ARG A 25 -10.80 -14.44 1.57
N ASN A 26 -10.93 -14.52 0.25
CA ASN A 26 -9.83 -14.24 -0.67
C ASN A 26 -9.48 -12.74 -0.71
N VAL A 27 -10.50 -11.87 -0.74
CA VAL A 27 -10.34 -10.41 -0.80
C VAL A 27 -9.81 -9.82 0.52
N ILE A 28 -10.30 -10.27 1.68
CA ILE A 28 -9.78 -9.78 2.98
C ILE A 28 -8.30 -10.10 3.17
N THR A 29 -7.84 -11.17 2.51
CA THR A 29 -6.48 -11.64 2.62
C THR A 29 -5.54 -10.77 1.76
N SER A 30 -5.93 -10.42 0.51
CA SER A 30 -5.08 -9.59 -0.38
C SER A 30 -5.24 -8.07 -0.23
N VAL A 31 -6.39 -7.58 0.24
CA VAL A 31 -6.66 -6.13 0.35
C VAL A 31 -5.65 -5.38 1.22
N PRO A 32 -5.23 -5.89 2.41
CA PRO A 32 -4.27 -5.17 3.25
C PRO A 32 -2.90 -5.00 2.58
N VAL A 33 -2.42 -6.03 1.85
CA VAL A 33 -1.17 -5.97 1.07
C VAL A 33 -1.25 -4.88 0.00
N LEU A 34 -2.34 -4.89 -0.78
CA LEU A 34 -2.55 -3.90 -1.83
C LEU A 34 -2.64 -2.49 -1.25
N LEU A 35 -3.33 -2.31 -0.12
CA LEU A 35 -3.47 -1.02 0.52
C LEU A 35 -2.10 -0.45 0.94
N THR A 36 -1.24 -1.25 1.55
CA THR A 36 0.08 -0.79 2.00
C THR A 36 0.99 -0.42 0.84
N LEU A 37 1.00 -1.22 -0.24
CA LEU A 37 1.81 -0.93 -1.42
C LEU A 37 1.32 0.33 -2.15
N ASN A 38 0.00 0.45 -2.36
CA ASN A 38 -0.58 1.65 -2.99
C ASN A 38 -0.38 2.91 -2.14
N ALA A 39 -0.39 2.79 -0.80
CA ALA A 39 -0.09 3.91 0.08
C ALA A 39 1.37 4.37 -0.06
N ALA A 40 2.32 3.43 -0.17
CA ALA A 40 3.73 3.76 -0.42
C ALA A 40 3.91 4.51 -1.75
N ASP A 41 3.28 4.01 -2.81
CA ASP A 41 3.30 4.65 -4.13
C ASP A 41 2.68 6.05 -4.09
N ALA A 42 1.53 6.21 -3.43
CA ALA A 42 0.86 7.50 -3.29
C ALA A 42 1.75 8.53 -2.57
N VAL A 43 2.46 8.13 -1.51
CA VAL A 43 3.42 8.99 -0.81
C VAL A 43 4.55 9.44 -1.73
N LEU A 44 5.12 8.52 -2.52
CA LEU A 44 6.19 8.86 -3.48
C LEU A 44 5.69 9.81 -4.57
N VAL A 45 4.49 9.58 -5.10
CA VAL A 45 3.88 10.44 -6.13
C VAL A 45 3.61 11.83 -5.57
N LEU A 46 2.94 11.94 -4.42
CA LEU A 46 2.62 13.22 -3.81
C LEU A 46 3.87 13.98 -3.39
N GLY A 47 4.84 13.30 -2.74
CA GLY A 47 6.10 13.91 -2.36
C GLY A 47 6.92 14.35 -3.58
N GLY A 48 6.91 13.56 -4.66
CA GLY A 48 7.53 13.94 -5.93
C GLY A 48 6.87 15.17 -6.57
N LEU A 49 5.54 15.24 -6.57
CA LEU A 49 4.81 16.42 -7.04
C LEU A 49 5.12 17.66 -6.21
N GLY A 50 5.09 17.56 -4.88
CA GLY A 50 5.49 18.64 -3.97
C GLY A 50 6.93 19.09 -4.21
N PHE A 51 7.85 18.15 -4.39
CA PHE A 51 9.25 18.45 -4.70
C PHE A 51 9.42 19.18 -6.03
N LEU A 52 8.60 18.87 -7.04
CA LEU A 52 8.60 19.57 -8.33
C LEU A 52 7.83 20.91 -8.30
N GLY A 53 7.25 21.29 -7.16
CA GLY A 53 6.42 22.51 -7.04
C GLY A 53 5.01 22.36 -7.61
N LEU A 54 4.56 21.12 -7.84
CA LEU A 54 3.22 20.76 -8.33
C LEU A 54 2.32 20.20 -7.21
N GLY A 55 2.76 20.29 -5.95
CA GLY A 55 2.07 19.76 -4.79
C GLY A 55 1.04 20.72 -4.20
N LEU A 56 0.89 20.67 -2.88
CA LEU A 56 -0.05 21.50 -2.15
C LEU A 56 0.43 22.96 -2.06
N PRO A 57 -0.48 23.92 -1.80
CA PRO A 57 -0.09 25.31 -1.56
C PRO A 57 0.88 25.41 -0.38
N GLU A 58 1.81 26.37 -0.41
CA GLU A 58 2.84 26.61 0.62
C GLU A 58 2.29 26.82 2.05
N THR A 59 0.99 27.14 2.18
CA THR A 59 0.29 27.24 3.47
C THR A 59 0.04 25.88 4.14
N VAL A 60 0.12 24.79 3.38
CA VAL A 60 -0.10 23.43 3.87
C VAL A 60 1.25 22.73 4.01
N PRO A 61 1.62 22.28 5.23
CA PRO A 61 2.89 21.60 5.43
C PRO A 61 2.88 20.22 4.76
N GLU A 62 3.81 20.01 3.82
CA GLU A 62 4.06 18.73 3.16
C GLU A 62 5.55 18.49 2.89
N TRP A 63 6.01 17.24 3.01
CA TRP A 63 7.44 16.92 2.92
C TRP A 63 8.04 17.11 1.52
N GLY A 64 7.24 16.97 0.46
CA GLY A 64 7.67 17.25 -0.91
C GLY A 64 8.01 18.74 -1.09
N GLY A 65 7.13 19.62 -0.64
CA GLY A 65 7.35 21.07 -0.63
C GLY A 65 8.55 21.48 0.23
N ASP A 66 8.72 20.85 1.40
CA ASP A 66 9.90 21.09 2.26
C ASP A 66 11.22 20.77 1.52
N LEU A 67 11.25 19.67 0.76
CA LEU A 67 12.40 19.29 -0.05
C LEU A 67 12.65 20.28 -1.21
N ASN A 68 11.59 20.83 -1.81
CA ASN A 68 11.71 21.87 -2.84
C ASN A 68 12.38 23.13 -2.28
N LEU A 69 11.90 23.62 -1.13
CA LEU A 69 12.48 24.77 -0.44
C LEU A 69 13.93 24.53 -0.03
N ALA A 70 14.26 23.30 0.36
CA ALA A 70 15.61 22.95 0.78
C ALA A 70 16.65 23.06 -0.36
N LEU A 71 16.24 23.00 -1.64
CA LEU A 71 17.15 23.19 -2.77
C LEU A 71 17.91 24.53 -2.73
N ALA A 72 17.26 25.59 -2.25
CA ALA A 72 17.88 26.90 -2.08
C ALA A 72 18.76 26.99 -0.82
N ALA A 73 18.48 26.17 0.20
CA ALA A 73 19.14 26.18 1.50
C ALA A 73 20.42 25.33 1.53
N VAL A 74 20.49 24.25 0.73
CA VAL A 74 21.66 23.35 0.67
C VAL A 74 22.96 24.09 0.31
N PRO A 75 23.00 24.96 -0.73
CA PRO A 75 24.22 25.70 -1.08
C PRO A 75 24.69 26.68 -0.01
N THR A 76 23.78 27.14 0.86
CA THR A 76 24.13 28.04 1.98
C THR A 76 24.63 27.30 3.22
N GLY A 77 24.83 25.98 3.12
CA GLY A 77 25.27 25.12 4.22
C GLY A 77 24.13 24.60 5.11
N VAL A 78 22.87 24.93 4.80
CA VAL A 78 21.67 24.52 5.55
C VAL A 78 21.10 23.27 4.88
N TRP A 79 21.85 22.17 4.94
CA TRP A 79 21.51 20.91 4.25
C TRP A 79 20.51 20.04 5.04
N TRP A 80 20.42 20.24 6.36
CA TRP A 80 19.57 19.42 7.24
C TRP A 80 18.08 19.60 6.95
N THR A 81 17.68 20.73 6.35
CA THR A 81 16.31 20.98 5.89
C THR A 81 15.87 20.03 4.78
N ALA A 82 16.82 19.50 3.99
CA ALA A 82 16.53 18.41 3.05
C ALA A 82 16.58 17.03 3.72
N LEU A 83 17.49 16.82 4.69
CA LEU A 83 17.72 15.51 5.29
C LEU A 83 16.49 14.97 6.02
N PHE A 84 15.88 15.76 6.90
CA PHE A 84 14.78 15.28 7.74
C PHE A 84 13.53 14.86 6.95
N PRO A 85 12.97 15.71 6.05
CA PRO A 85 11.80 15.29 5.25
C PRO A 85 12.13 14.13 4.31
N GLY A 86 13.35 14.10 3.72
CA GLY A 86 13.79 12.98 2.89
C GLY A 86 13.88 11.66 3.65
N LEU A 87 14.44 11.69 4.87
CA LEU A 87 14.55 10.51 5.72
C LEU A 87 13.17 10.05 6.22
N ALA A 88 12.28 10.97 6.56
CA ALA A 88 10.91 10.66 6.96
C ALA A 88 10.14 9.95 5.83
N MET A 89 10.21 10.46 4.60
CA MET A 89 9.65 9.78 3.42
C MET A 89 10.26 8.40 3.21
N PHE A 90 11.59 8.29 3.27
CA PHE A 90 12.29 7.02 3.09
C PHE A 90 11.83 5.96 4.10
N ILE A 91 11.80 6.30 5.39
CA ILE A 91 11.36 5.38 6.45
C ILE A 91 9.89 5.00 6.27
N LEU A 92 9.02 5.96 5.94
CA LEU A 92 7.60 5.71 5.75
C LEU A 92 7.37 4.73 4.59
N VAL A 93 7.98 4.99 3.43
CA VAL A 93 7.85 4.16 2.25
C VAL A 93 8.39 2.76 2.51
N LEU A 94 9.61 2.65 3.08
CA LEU A 94 10.16 1.34 3.45
C LEU A 94 9.28 0.59 4.46
N GLY A 95 8.77 1.30 5.47
CA GLY A 95 7.88 0.71 6.47
C GLY A 95 6.60 0.15 5.84
N LEU A 96 6.00 0.88 4.89
CA LEU A 96 4.83 0.43 4.16
C LEU A 96 5.15 -0.73 3.21
N SER A 97 6.29 -0.71 2.52
CA SER A 97 6.75 -1.80 1.66
C SER A 97 6.96 -3.09 2.45
N PHE A 98 7.73 -3.04 3.55
CA PHE A 98 7.96 -4.21 4.40
C PHE A 98 6.70 -4.70 5.11
N LEU A 99 5.79 -3.79 5.48
CA LEU A 99 4.49 -4.19 6.01
C LEU A 99 3.67 -4.95 4.96
N GLY A 100 3.68 -4.49 3.71
CA GLY A 100 3.04 -5.18 2.59
C GLY A 100 3.60 -6.59 2.37
N GLU A 101 4.92 -6.69 2.27
CA GLU A 101 5.62 -7.97 2.13
C GLU A 101 5.38 -8.92 3.32
N GLY A 102 5.38 -8.38 4.55
CA GLY A 102 5.12 -9.17 5.76
C GLY A 102 3.69 -9.72 5.81
N ILE A 103 2.71 -8.91 5.40
CA ILE A 103 1.32 -9.37 5.27
C ILE A 103 1.23 -10.41 4.16
N GLU A 104 1.85 -10.19 3.00
CA GLU A 104 1.85 -11.16 1.88
C GLU A 104 2.46 -12.51 2.28
N ALA A 105 3.56 -12.49 3.02
CA ALA A 105 4.19 -13.69 3.55
C ALA A 105 3.28 -14.43 4.55
N TRP A 106 2.57 -13.70 5.42
CA TRP A 106 1.62 -14.29 6.36
C TRP A 106 0.43 -14.94 5.65
N VAL A 107 -0.08 -14.27 4.61
CA VAL A 107 -1.16 -14.75 3.74
C VAL A 107 -0.76 -16.05 3.03
N SER A 108 0.36 -16.02 2.30
CA SER A 108 0.84 -17.16 1.51
C SER A 108 1.29 -18.33 2.38
N GLY A 109 1.84 -18.06 3.57
CA GLY A 109 2.18 -19.09 4.55
C GLY A 109 0.98 -19.85 5.11
N GLY A 110 -0.23 -19.28 5.04
CA GLY A 110 -1.47 -19.95 5.43
C GLY A 110 -1.96 -21.01 4.42
N GLU A 111 -1.52 -20.93 3.17
CA GLU A 111 -1.96 -21.81 2.06
C GLU A 111 -1.04 -23.03 1.86
N ALA A 112 0.17 -23.01 2.43
CA ALA A 112 1.12 -24.11 2.39
C ALA A 112 0.84 -25.18 3.49
N ARG A 113 -0.25 -25.93 3.35
CA ARG A 113 -0.34 -27.30 3.92
C ARG A 113 -0.59 -28.29 2.80
N PRO A 114 0.45 -28.96 2.27
CA PRO A 114 0.23 -30.21 1.59
C PRO A 114 -0.36 -31.18 2.62
N ALA A 115 -1.48 -31.80 2.26
CA ALA A 115 -1.96 -32.98 2.94
C ALA A 115 -0.83 -34.02 3.02
N SER A 116 -0.74 -34.71 4.14
CA SER A 116 0.07 -35.91 4.28
C SER A 116 -0.16 -36.84 3.09
N ASP A 117 0.92 -37.39 2.54
CA ASP A 117 1.17 -38.84 2.48
C ASP A 117 2.61 -39.10 2.03
#